data_AF-A0A8H4NJY1-F1
#
_entry.id   AF-A0A8H4NJY1-F1
#
_cell.length_a   1.000
_cell.length_b   1.000
_cell.length_c   1.000
_cell.angle_alpha   90.00
_cell.angle_beta   90.00
_cell.angle_gamma   90.00
#
_symmetry.space_group_name_H-M   'P 1'
#
loop_
_entity.id
_entity.type
_entity.pdbx_description
1 polymer ?
#
loop_
_entity_poly.entity_id
_entity_poly.type
_entity_poly.pdbx_seq_one_letter_code
_entity_poly.pdbx_strand_id
1 'polypeptide(L)'
;MSIPTIEAGLKGMSISDENEKENRELKKAQVSTILPQQKPTRPNLVRLALQNQKQKASLASTVQPVVSAPSSSKDIPSSQKLTTGTQAEYRAVARIERPIAKALHLGMFEIGKPLGKGKFGRVYLARDREHGFICALKVLHKCELKGQAQKQVQREIEIQAHLRHPNVLRLYGHFHDSKRIILILEFAAKGELYKHLRKQSRFPEPRAAQYIAQMTSALQYLHRKNVIHRDIKPENILMGIHGEIKISDFGWSVHAPGNRRTTFCGTLDYLPPEMVNPKISDYAYDRRVDLWSLGVLAYEFLVGEAPFEDDMVMTHRRIAKADMRVPPFVSAEATDLIKKLLVVDPQKRLPLDEVLRHPWIVKFCRKDEKAANRKPS
;
A
#
# COMPACT_ATOMS: atom_id res chain seq x y z
N MET A 1 6.31 34.03 7.19
CA MET A 1 5.53 33.83 5.95
C MET A 1 4.87 32.47 6.03
N SER A 2 3.56 32.49 6.27
CA SER A 2 2.68 31.38 6.62
C SER A 2 2.11 30.74 5.36
N ILE A 3 2.32 29.43 5.22
CA ILE A 3 1.81 28.59 4.12
C ILE A 3 0.34 28.25 4.44
N PRO A 4 -0.62 28.36 3.49
CA PRO A 4 -2.01 28.02 3.76
C PRO A 4 -2.16 26.54 4.05
N THR A 5 -2.80 26.24 5.19
CA THR A 5 -3.06 24.90 5.71
C THR A 5 -3.90 24.05 4.74
N ILE A 6 -3.51 22.78 4.59
CA ILE A 6 -4.13 21.70 3.79
C ILE A 6 -5.64 21.49 4.10
N GLU A 7 -6.16 22.09 5.18
CA GLU A 7 -7.57 22.06 5.55
C GLU A 7 -8.53 22.65 4.50
N ALA A 8 -8.07 23.57 3.63
CA ALA A 8 -8.94 24.21 2.65
C ALA A 8 -9.40 23.26 1.52
N GLY A 9 -8.63 22.20 1.21
CA GLY A 9 -9.02 21.17 0.21
C GLY A 9 -9.86 20.03 0.77
N LEU A 10 -9.94 19.90 2.10
CA LEU A 10 -10.62 18.80 2.81
C LEU A 10 -12.03 19.16 3.28
N LYS A 11 -12.38 20.46 3.33
CA LYS A 11 -13.69 20.95 3.80
C LYS A 11 -14.88 20.59 2.89
N GLY A 12 -14.65 20.12 1.67
CA GLY A 12 -15.71 19.66 0.76
C GLY A 12 -16.13 18.20 0.92
N MET A 13 -15.64 17.50 1.95
CA MET A 13 -15.85 16.05 2.14
C MET A 13 -17.00 15.66 3.10
N SER A 14 -17.76 16.62 3.64
CA SER A 14 -18.93 16.32 4.50
C SER A 14 -20.19 16.08 3.66
N ILE A 15 -20.71 14.85 3.70
CA ILE A 15 -22.04 14.49 3.18
C ILE A 15 -23.02 14.63 4.35
N SER A 16 -23.97 15.55 4.23
CA SER A 16 -25.11 15.69 5.13
C SER A 16 -26.14 14.58 4.91
N ASP A 17 -26.77 14.16 6.01
CA ASP A 17 -27.71 13.05 6.13
C ASP A 17 -29.07 13.34 5.49
N GLU A 18 -29.44 12.62 4.42
CA GLU A 18 -30.82 12.58 3.92
C GLU A 18 -31.36 11.18 3.52
N ASN A 19 -30.60 10.09 3.70
CA ASN A 19 -31.01 8.77 3.15
C ASN A 19 -31.64 7.77 4.14
N GLU A 20 -32.15 8.22 5.29
CA GLU A 20 -32.78 7.31 6.27
C GLU A 20 -34.23 6.90 5.96
N LYS A 21 -34.90 7.48 4.96
CA LYS A 21 -36.32 7.19 4.69
C LYS A 21 -36.61 6.10 3.65
N GLU A 22 -35.65 5.70 2.81
CA GLU A 22 -35.96 4.86 1.64
C GLU A 22 -35.74 3.35 1.85
N ASN A 23 -35.15 2.93 2.97
CA ASN A 23 -34.70 1.54 3.15
C ASN A 23 -35.65 0.65 4.00
N ARG A 24 -36.91 1.09 4.20
CA ARG A 24 -37.90 0.35 5.01
C ARG A 24 -38.88 -0.50 4.20
N GLU A 25 -38.92 -0.42 2.86
CA GLU A 25 -39.99 -1.07 2.08
C GLU A 25 -39.61 -2.33 1.28
N LEU A 26 -38.37 -2.82 1.31
CA LEU A 26 -37.95 -3.95 0.45
C LEU A 26 -37.64 -5.28 1.18
N LYS A 27 -38.25 -5.53 2.34
CA LYS A 27 -38.14 -6.83 3.03
C LYS A 27 -39.51 -7.44 3.34
N LYS A 28 -40.18 -8.03 2.35
CA LYS A 28 -41.16 -9.11 2.50
C LYS A 28 -41.21 -9.95 1.21
N ALA A 29 -41.37 -11.27 1.38
CA ALA A 29 -41.41 -12.38 0.39
C ALA A 29 -40.04 -12.93 -0.05
N GLN A 30 -39.76 -14.24 -0.10
CA GLN A 30 -40.50 -15.47 0.24
C GLN A 30 -39.47 -16.62 0.36
N VAL A 31 -39.78 -17.66 1.14
CA VAL A 31 -39.02 -18.90 1.33
C VAL A 31 -39.74 -20.04 0.60
N SER A 32 -39.03 -20.87 -0.17
CA SER A 32 -39.36 -22.30 -0.32
C SER A 32 -38.18 -23.13 -0.83
N THR A 33 -38.15 -24.36 -0.34
CA THR A 33 -37.12 -25.41 -0.36
C THR A 33 -37.18 -26.27 -1.63
N ILE A 34 -36.06 -26.89 -2.07
CA ILE A 34 -35.93 -28.28 -2.61
C ILE A 34 -34.43 -28.62 -2.82
N LEU A 35 -34.03 -29.84 -2.42
CA LEU A 35 -32.78 -30.59 -2.74
C LEU A 35 -33.23 -31.93 -3.35
N PRO A 36 -32.49 -32.63 -4.26
CA PRO A 36 -31.25 -33.33 -3.84
C PRO A 36 -30.14 -33.63 -4.90
N GLN A 37 -28.95 -33.96 -4.34
CA GLN A 37 -27.90 -34.94 -4.74
C GLN A 37 -26.84 -34.74 -5.86
N GLN A 38 -25.58 -34.53 -5.38
CA GLN A 38 -24.26 -35.18 -5.64
C GLN A 38 -23.54 -35.17 -7.01
N LYS A 39 -22.34 -34.53 -7.04
CA LYS A 39 -20.99 -35.16 -7.10
C LYS A 39 -19.88 -34.11 -6.84
N PRO A 40 -18.71 -34.47 -6.26
CA PRO A 40 -17.77 -33.51 -5.68
C PRO A 40 -16.73 -33.01 -6.69
N THR A 41 -16.68 -31.70 -6.91
CA THR A 41 -15.53 -31.02 -7.51
C THR A 41 -15.11 -29.86 -6.59
N ARG A 42 -13.81 -29.82 -6.30
CA ARG A 42 -13.15 -28.98 -5.28
C ARG A 42 -13.47 -27.49 -5.47
N PRO A 43 -14.03 -26.78 -4.48
CA PRO A 43 -14.20 -25.34 -4.57
C PRO A 43 -12.99 -24.56 -4.01
N ASN A 44 -12.61 -23.53 -4.77
CA ASN A 44 -11.60 -22.51 -4.48
C ASN A 44 -11.73 -21.90 -3.07
N LEU A 45 -10.62 -21.90 -2.32
CA LEU A 45 -10.48 -21.48 -0.93
C LEU A 45 -10.36 -19.94 -0.72
N VAL A 46 -11.12 -19.13 -1.47
CA VAL A 46 -11.08 -17.65 -1.35
C VAL A 46 -12.39 -17.08 -0.78
N ARG A 47 -13.24 -17.87 -0.10
CA ARG A 47 -14.56 -17.38 0.32
C ARG A 47 -15.01 -17.64 1.75
N LEU A 48 -14.11 -17.92 2.70
CA LEU A 48 -14.52 -18.16 4.08
C LEU A 48 -13.62 -17.46 5.12
N ALA A 49 -13.49 -16.14 5.02
CA ALA A 49 -12.84 -15.31 6.05
C ALA A 49 -13.63 -14.03 6.39
N LEU A 50 -14.95 -14.02 6.18
CA LEU A 50 -15.83 -12.90 6.52
C LEU A 50 -17.17 -13.40 7.08
N GLN A 51 -17.15 -13.98 8.27
CA GLN A 51 -18.33 -14.08 9.14
C GLN A 51 -17.87 -14.53 10.53
N ASN A 52 -17.72 -13.55 11.44
CA ASN A 52 -18.03 -13.65 12.87
C ASN A 52 -17.39 -12.49 13.63
N GLN A 53 -18.11 -11.39 13.76
CA GLN A 53 -17.95 -10.43 14.86
C GLN A 53 -19.28 -9.70 15.07
N LYS A 54 -20.21 -10.37 15.74
CA LYS A 54 -21.33 -9.75 16.46
C LYS A 54 -21.48 -10.48 17.79
N GLN A 55 -21.73 -9.70 18.84
CA GLN A 55 -22.01 -10.07 20.25
C GLN A 55 -20.74 -10.32 21.09
N LYS A 56 -20.52 -9.72 22.27
CA LYS A 56 -21.36 -8.92 23.19
C LYS A 56 -20.47 -7.98 24.00
N ALA A 57 -20.92 -6.74 24.22
CA ALA A 57 -20.49 -5.89 25.33
C ALA A 57 -21.73 -5.58 26.17
N SER A 58 -21.68 -5.91 27.46
CA SER A 58 -22.60 -5.43 28.47
C SER A 58 -21.87 -5.47 29.81
N LEU A 59 -21.66 -4.29 30.42
CA LEU A 59 -21.90 -4.01 31.84
C LEU A 59 -21.59 -2.52 32.10
N ALA A 60 -22.50 -1.91 32.86
CA ALA A 60 -22.60 -0.52 33.32
C ALA A 60 -21.42 -0.14 34.26
N SER A 61 -21.18 1.10 34.72
CA SER A 61 -22.09 2.15 35.19
C SER A 61 -21.39 3.51 35.41
N THR A 62 -22.14 4.59 35.18
CA THR A 62 -22.40 5.80 36.01
C THR A 62 -21.32 6.38 36.96
N VAL A 63 -20.98 7.68 36.81
CA VAL A 63 -21.08 8.79 37.82
C VAL A 63 -21.02 10.16 37.10
N GLN A 64 -21.80 11.13 37.61
CA GLN A 64 -22.07 12.49 37.11
C GLN A 64 -21.22 13.61 37.82
N PRO A 65 -21.36 14.92 37.47
CA PRO A 65 -20.29 15.94 37.49
C PRO A 65 -20.36 16.99 38.63
N VAL A 66 -19.34 17.85 38.73
CA VAL A 66 -19.36 19.07 39.57
C VAL A 66 -18.76 20.30 38.85
N VAL A 67 -19.68 21.22 38.50
CA VAL A 67 -19.71 22.71 38.58
C VAL A 67 -18.41 23.49 38.91
N SER A 68 -18.09 24.53 38.12
CA SER A 68 -18.13 25.96 38.53
C SER A 68 -17.32 26.91 37.62
N ALA A 69 -17.94 28.05 37.28
CA ALA A 69 -17.31 29.29 36.84
C ALA A 69 -17.61 30.36 37.90
N PRO A 70 -16.86 31.49 37.93
CA PRO A 70 -17.58 32.75 37.73
C PRO A 70 -16.83 33.85 36.95
N SER A 71 -17.67 34.77 36.51
CA SER A 71 -17.53 36.05 35.82
C SER A 71 -16.69 37.15 36.51
N SER A 72 -16.16 38.09 35.72
CA SER A 72 -16.29 39.53 36.00
C SER A 72 -16.05 40.38 34.74
N SER A 73 -16.74 41.52 34.71
CA SER A 73 -17.02 42.45 33.62
C SER A 73 -16.23 43.77 33.76
N LYS A 74 -16.45 44.69 32.79
CA LYS A 74 -16.14 46.15 32.73
C LYS A 74 -14.84 46.51 32.00
N ASP A 75 -14.70 47.58 31.23
CA ASP A 75 -15.58 48.63 30.66
C ASP A 75 -14.73 49.34 29.57
N ILE A 76 -15.37 49.96 28.58
CA ILE A 76 -14.74 50.81 27.53
C ILE A 76 -14.85 52.29 27.96
N PRO A 77 -13.93 53.18 27.53
CA PRO A 77 -14.40 54.29 26.69
C PRO A 77 -13.47 54.66 25.52
N SER A 78 -14.07 55.38 24.58
CA SER A 78 -13.67 55.64 23.20
C SER A 78 -12.90 56.96 22.96
N SER A 79 -12.32 57.03 21.74
CA SER A 79 -12.09 58.22 20.88
C SER A 79 -10.81 59.05 21.05
N GLN A 80 -9.99 59.16 19.99
CA GLN A 80 -10.01 60.28 19.00
C GLN A 80 -8.85 60.19 17.97
N LYS A 81 -9.10 60.79 16.80
CA LYS A 81 -8.29 60.87 15.57
C LYS A 81 -7.07 61.81 15.71
N LEU A 82 -6.01 61.57 14.94
CA LEU A 82 -5.32 62.64 14.21
C LEU A 82 -4.57 62.12 12.96
N THR A 83 -4.63 62.91 11.91
CA THR A 83 -4.10 62.72 10.55
C THR A 83 -2.70 63.31 10.37
N THR A 84 -1.91 62.74 9.46
CA THR A 84 -0.91 63.33 8.52
C THR A 84 -0.08 62.13 8.01
N GLY A 85 0.32 61.93 6.75
CA GLY A 85 0.39 62.73 5.55
C GLY A 85 1.71 62.42 4.87
N THR A 86 1.76 61.48 3.92
CA THR A 86 2.84 61.38 2.90
C THR A 86 2.39 60.49 1.75
N GLN A 87 2.20 61.10 0.58
CA GLN A 87 2.01 60.45 -0.70
C GLN A 87 3.36 59.87 -1.17
N ALA A 88 3.39 58.57 -1.45
CA ALA A 88 4.44 57.94 -2.25
C ALA A 88 3.75 57.24 -3.42
N GLU A 89 4.12 57.62 -4.63
CA GLU A 89 3.66 57.03 -5.88
C GLU A 89 4.19 55.59 -6.01
N TYR A 90 3.33 54.61 -5.80
CA TYR A 90 3.64 53.21 -6.10
C TYR A 90 3.19 52.91 -7.53
N ARG A 91 4.16 52.82 -8.45
CA ARG A 91 3.96 52.21 -9.78
C ARG A 91 3.35 50.82 -9.59
N ALA A 92 2.15 50.62 -10.13
CA ALA A 92 1.50 49.32 -10.16
C ALA A 92 2.34 48.35 -11.00
N VAL A 93 3.12 47.51 -10.33
CA VAL A 93 3.76 46.36 -10.97
C VAL A 93 2.64 45.41 -11.36
N ALA A 94 2.43 45.23 -12.67
CA ALA A 94 1.47 44.27 -13.20
C ALA A 94 1.74 42.91 -12.54
N ARG A 95 0.75 42.41 -11.79
CA ARG A 95 0.81 41.06 -11.23
C ARG A 95 0.87 40.12 -12.42
N ILE A 96 2.04 39.50 -12.63
CA ILE A 96 2.16 38.32 -13.48
C ILE A 96 1.23 37.29 -12.84
N GLU A 97 0.06 37.07 -13.45
CA GLU A 97 -0.86 36.02 -13.02
C GLU A 97 -0.09 34.71 -13.06
N ARG A 98 0.03 34.06 -11.91
CA ARG A 98 0.61 32.71 -11.85
C ARG A 98 -0.24 31.82 -12.76
N PRO A 99 0.37 31.02 -13.66
CA PRO A 99 -0.38 30.08 -14.47
C PRO A 99 -1.25 29.25 -13.54
N ILE A 100 -2.57 29.32 -13.73
CA ILE A 100 -3.52 28.49 -13.00
C ILE A 100 -3.13 27.04 -13.32
N ALA A 101 -2.67 26.29 -12.32
CA ALA A 101 -2.38 24.87 -12.50
C ALA A 101 -3.63 24.22 -13.08
N LYS A 102 -3.56 23.69 -14.32
CA LYS A 102 -4.69 23.03 -14.97
C LYS A 102 -5.25 21.98 -14.00
N ALA A 103 -6.52 22.14 -13.62
CA ALA A 103 -7.20 21.16 -12.79
C ALA A 103 -7.35 19.86 -13.59
N LEU A 104 -6.73 18.78 -13.11
CA LEU A 104 -6.78 17.48 -13.77
C LEU A 104 -8.22 16.97 -13.86
N HIS A 105 -8.64 16.52 -15.04
CA HIS A 105 -9.95 15.89 -15.25
C HIS A 105 -9.88 14.77 -16.29
N LEU A 106 -10.91 13.90 -16.31
CA LEU A 106 -10.88 12.68 -17.13
C LEU A 106 -10.78 12.94 -18.64
N GLY A 107 -11.34 14.06 -19.11
CA GLY A 107 -11.29 14.47 -20.52
C GLY A 107 -9.88 14.74 -21.05
N MET A 108 -8.89 14.93 -20.19
CA MET A 108 -7.47 15.06 -20.58
C MET A 108 -6.86 13.74 -21.05
N PHE A 109 -7.53 12.61 -20.82
CA PHE A 109 -7.01 11.29 -21.11
C PHE A 109 -7.82 10.58 -22.21
N GLU A 110 -7.12 9.87 -23.08
CA GLU A 110 -7.68 8.82 -23.92
C GLU A 110 -7.63 7.50 -23.13
N ILE A 111 -8.80 6.93 -22.83
CA ILE A 111 -8.90 5.70 -22.04
C ILE A 111 -8.85 4.50 -22.97
N GLY A 112 -7.87 3.63 -22.75
CA GLY A 112 -7.69 2.38 -23.47
C GLY A 112 -8.27 1.18 -22.73
N LYS A 113 -7.68 0.01 -23.00
CA LYS A 113 -8.14 -1.29 -22.48
C LYS A 113 -8.03 -1.37 -20.94
N PRO A 114 -8.91 -2.15 -20.28
CA PRO A 114 -8.74 -2.47 -18.86
C PRO A 114 -7.46 -3.29 -18.65
N LEU A 115 -6.71 -2.94 -17.61
CA LEU A 115 -5.47 -3.62 -17.20
C LEU A 115 -5.71 -4.60 -16.05
N GLY A 116 -6.67 -4.29 -15.17
CA GLY A 116 -6.97 -5.13 -14.02
C GLY A 116 -8.17 -4.64 -13.21
N LYS A 117 -8.63 -5.49 -12.29
CA LYS A 117 -9.69 -5.19 -11.33
C LYS A 117 -9.09 -5.18 -9.94
N GLY A 118 -9.15 -4.01 -9.28
CA GLY A 118 -8.76 -3.87 -7.88
C GLY A 118 -9.94 -4.10 -6.94
N LYS A 119 -9.68 -3.97 -5.64
CA LYS A 119 -10.68 -4.15 -4.58
C LYS A 119 -11.85 -3.15 -4.65
N PHE A 120 -11.56 -1.90 -5.03
CA PHE A 120 -12.52 -0.78 -5.00
C PHE A 120 -12.76 -0.16 -6.39
N GLY A 121 -12.41 -0.89 -7.45
CA GLY A 121 -12.55 -0.38 -8.81
C GLY A 121 -11.66 -1.05 -9.85
N ARG A 122 -11.33 -0.34 -10.91
CA ARG A 122 -10.66 -0.87 -12.10
C ARG A 122 -9.47 0.00 -12.50
N VAL A 123 -8.49 -0.64 -13.13
CA VAL A 123 -7.30 0.03 -13.67
C VAL A 123 -7.37 -0.02 -15.20
N TYR A 124 -7.14 1.12 -15.85
CA TYR A 124 -7.20 1.27 -17.30
C TYR A 124 -5.88 1.76 -17.84
N LEU A 125 -5.49 1.29 -19.03
CA LEU A 125 -4.45 1.95 -19.82
C LEU A 125 -4.98 3.31 -20.23
N ALA A 126 -4.14 4.34 -20.18
CA ALA A 126 -4.52 5.66 -20.65
C ALA A 126 -3.35 6.36 -21.34
N ARG A 127 -3.68 7.29 -22.22
CA ARG A 127 -2.76 8.21 -22.85
C ARG A 127 -3.19 9.63 -22.51
N ASP A 128 -2.28 10.42 -21.98
CA ASP A 128 -2.46 11.87 -21.87
C ASP A 128 -2.60 12.48 -23.27
N ARG A 129 -3.64 13.29 -23.50
CA ARG A 129 -3.94 13.85 -24.82
C ARG A 129 -2.99 14.96 -25.23
N GLU A 130 -2.43 15.69 -24.26
CA GLU A 130 -1.56 16.85 -24.52
C GLU A 130 -0.15 16.41 -24.94
N HIS A 131 0.44 15.45 -24.23
CA HIS A 131 1.84 15.04 -24.43
C HIS A 131 1.97 13.62 -25.01
N GLY A 132 0.87 12.89 -25.20
CA GLY A 132 0.90 11.50 -25.65
C GLY A 132 1.44 10.51 -24.61
N PHE A 133 1.63 10.96 -23.36
CA PHE A 133 2.25 10.19 -22.29
C PHE A 133 1.39 9.00 -21.85
N ILE A 134 1.97 7.80 -21.85
CA ILE A 134 1.26 6.57 -21.45
C ILE A 134 1.29 6.39 -19.94
N CYS A 135 0.12 6.18 -19.34
CA CYS A 135 -0.06 5.96 -17.92
C CYS A 135 -1.15 4.90 -17.63
N ALA A 136 -1.33 4.58 -16.36
CA ALA A 136 -2.44 3.77 -15.88
C ALA A 136 -3.37 4.62 -15.01
N LEU A 137 -4.68 4.56 -15.25
CA LEU A 137 -5.70 5.21 -14.43
C LEU A 137 -6.36 4.19 -13.51
N LYS A 138 -6.12 4.28 -12.21
CA LYS A 138 -6.82 3.48 -11.18
C LYS A 138 -8.04 4.27 -10.74
N VAL A 139 -9.22 3.81 -11.16
CA VAL A 139 -10.51 4.43 -10.90
C VAL A 139 -11.18 3.75 -9.72
N LEU A 140 -11.44 4.50 -8.65
CA LEU A 140 -12.02 4.05 -7.39
C LEU A 140 -13.41 4.66 -7.20
N HIS A 141 -14.41 3.85 -6.86
CA HIS A 141 -15.79 4.35 -6.67
C HIS A 141 -16.01 4.84 -5.24
N LYS A 142 -16.38 6.12 -5.06
CA LYS A 142 -16.58 6.73 -3.73
C LYS A 142 -17.63 6.00 -2.89
N CYS A 143 -18.66 5.43 -3.51
CA CYS A 143 -19.69 4.65 -2.82
C CYS A 143 -19.16 3.36 -2.17
N GLU A 144 -18.06 2.80 -2.68
CA GLU A 144 -17.39 1.61 -2.13
C GLU A 144 -16.35 1.97 -1.05
N LEU A 145 -15.98 3.24 -0.96
CA LEU A 145 -14.97 3.74 -0.01
C LEU A 145 -15.64 4.25 1.27
N LYS A 146 -16.00 3.34 2.16
CA LYS A 146 -16.56 3.66 3.49
C LYS A 146 -15.63 3.20 4.62
N GLY A 147 -15.60 3.97 5.72
CA GLY A 147 -14.87 3.61 6.94
C GLY A 147 -13.37 3.40 6.72
N GLN A 148 -12.89 2.18 6.96
CA GLN A 148 -11.46 1.83 6.82
C GLN A 148 -10.95 1.91 5.37
N ALA A 149 -11.79 1.61 4.38
CA ALA A 149 -11.40 1.65 2.97
C ALA A 149 -11.02 3.07 2.51
N GLN A 150 -11.76 4.08 2.95
CA GLN A 150 -11.44 5.48 2.66
C GLN A 150 -10.10 5.89 3.26
N LYS A 151 -9.84 5.50 4.52
CA LYS A 151 -8.55 5.76 5.19
C LYS A 151 -7.39 5.06 4.47
N GLN A 152 -7.63 3.87 3.92
CA GLN A 152 -6.66 3.10 3.13
C GLN A 152 -6.25 3.87 1.87
N VAL A 153 -7.23 4.35 1.10
CA VAL A 153 -6.99 5.12 -0.14
C VAL A 153 -6.30 6.45 0.15
N GLN A 154 -6.75 7.19 1.18
CA GLN A 154 -6.12 8.46 1.56
C GLN A 154 -4.63 8.26 1.88
N ARG A 155 -4.31 7.20 2.61
CA ARG A 155 -2.94 6.87 2.97
C ARG A 155 -2.09 6.43 1.77
N GLU A 156 -2.67 5.63 0.87
CA GLU A 156 -2.01 5.25 -0.39
C GLU A 156 -1.58 6.50 -1.17
N ILE A 157 -2.49 7.47 -1.34
CA ILE A 157 -2.21 8.74 -2.02
C ILE A 157 -1.12 9.53 -1.30
N GLU A 158 -1.27 9.75 0.00
CA GLU A 158 -0.35 10.57 0.80
C GLU A 158 1.08 10.01 0.81
N ILE A 159 1.22 8.70 1.04
CA ILE A 159 2.52 8.04 1.06
C ILE A 159 3.11 8.03 -0.34
N GLN A 160 2.39 7.47 -1.32
CA GLN A 160 2.95 7.20 -2.66
C GLN A 160 3.23 8.48 -3.46
N ALA A 161 2.54 9.60 -3.17
CA ALA A 161 2.80 10.89 -3.80
C ALA A 161 4.25 11.37 -3.59
N HIS A 162 4.89 10.98 -2.48
CA HIS A 162 6.24 11.40 -2.11
C HIS A 162 7.33 10.36 -2.41
N LEU A 163 6.95 9.18 -2.92
CA LEU A 163 7.89 8.10 -3.22
C LEU A 163 8.42 8.22 -4.65
N ARG A 164 9.75 8.17 -4.78
CA ARG A 164 10.51 8.31 -6.03
C ARG A 164 11.67 7.33 -5.99
N HIS A 165 11.48 6.17 -6.60
CA HIS A 165 12.49 5.12 -6.70
C HIS A 165 12.20 4.26 -7.95
N PRO A 166 13.21 3.81 -8.72
CA PRO A 166 12.99 3.04 -9.95
C PRO A 166 12.16 1.76 -9.76
N ASN A 167 12.29 1.13 -8.58
CA ASN A 167 11.57 -0.08 -8.20
C ASN A 167 10.32 0.16 -7.33
N VAL A 168 9.80 1.39 -7.29
CA VAL A 168 8.52 1.71 -6.67
C VAL A 168 7.61 2.33 -7.73
N LEU A 169 6.40 1.79 -7.89
CA LEU A 169 5.45 2.28 -8.89
C LEU A 169 5.10 3.75 -8.60
N ARG A 170 5.31 4.62 -9.58
CA ARG A 170 5.10 6.06 -9.37
C ARG A 170 3.63 6.45 -9.41
N LEU A 171 3.21 7.26 -8.44
CA LEU A 171 1.99 8.05 -8.48
C LEU A 171 2.33 9.45 -9.02
N TYR A 172 1.83 9.77 -10.22
CA TYR A 172 2.03 11.07 -10.85
C TYR A 172 1.11 12.15 -10.28
N GLY A 173 -0.11 11.76 -9.92
CA GLY A 173 -1.11 12.67 -9.40
C GLY A 173 -2.44 11.96 -9.20
N HIS A 174 -3.44 12.70 -8.75
CA HIS A 174 -4.80 12.22 -8.60
C HIS A 174 -5.80 13.35 -8.85
N PHE A 175 -7.03 12.98 -9.18
CA PHE A 175 -8.16 13.89 -9.24
C PHE A 175 -9.44 13.14 -8.87
N HIS A 176 -10.54 13.85 -8.67
CA HIS A 176 -11.81 13.22 -8.33
C HIS A 176 -12.98 13.94 -8.99
N ASP A 177 -14.08 13.22 -9.18
CA ASP A 177 -15.38 13.77 -9.54
C ASP A 177 -16.40 13.50 -8.41
N SER A 178 -17.69 13.72 -8.66
CA SER A 178 -18.73 13.48 -7.65
C SER A 178 -18.86 12.00 -7.24
N LYS A 179 -18.44 11.06 -8.10
CA LYS A 179 -18.65 9.61 -7.91
C LYS A 179 -17.35 8.82 -7.73
N ARG A 180 -16.21 9.34 -8.17
CA ARG A 180 -14.96 8.59 -8.32
C ARG A 180 -13.73 9.36 -7.86
N ILE A 181 -12.72 8.61 -7.42
CA ILE A 181 -11.34 9.08 -7.24
C ILE A 181 -10.50 8.39 -8.32
N ILE A 182 -9.65 9.13 -9.01
CA ILE A 182 -8.81 8.63 -10.10
C ILE A 182 -7.34 8.90 -9.76
N LEU A 183 -6.54 7.83 -9.71
CA LEU A 183 -5.10 7.91 -9.52
C LEU A 183 -4.39 7.75 -10.86
N ILE A 184 -3.43 8.62 -11.15
CA ILE A 184 -2.59 8.59 -12.35
C ILE A 184 -1.27 7.91 -11.99
N LEU A 185 -1.12 6.67 -12.43
CA LEU A 185 -0.01 5.79 -12.07
C LEU A 185 0.92 5.56 -13.26
N GLU A 186 2.17 5.20 -12.95
CA GLU A 186 3.09 4.60 -13.90
C GLU A 186 2.52 3.34 -14.54
N PHE A 187 2.69 3.22 -15.86
CA PHE A 187 2.27 2.03 -16.58
C PHE A 187 3.34 0.94 -16.53
N ALA A 188 3.07 -0.12 -15.76
CA ALA A 188 3.90 -1.32 -15.70
C ALA A 188 3.50 -2.30 -16.83
N ALA A 189 4.14 -2.17 -17.99
CA ALA A 189 3.69 -2.82 -19.24
C ALA A 189 3.70 -4.34 -19.22
N LYS A 190 4.55 -4.98 -18.39
CA LYS A 190 4.62 -6.44 -18.28
C LYS A 190 3.67 -7.01 -17.22
N GLY A 191 2.89 -6.18 -16.53
CA GLY A 191 1.85 -6.61 -15.59
C GLY A 191 2.40 -7.17 -14.27
N GLU A 192 1.59 -7.98 -13.59
CA GLU A 192 1.90 -8.55 -12.27
C GLU A 192 2.99 -9.63 -12.33
N LEU A 193 3.97 -9.55 -11.42
CA LEU A 193 5.04 -10.52 -11.29
C LEU A 193 4.51 -11.92 -10.97
N TYR A 194 3.43 -12.02 -10.18
CA TYR A 194 2.72 -13.28 -9.90
C TYR A 194 2.40 -14.08 -11.17
N LYS A 195 1.87 -13.42 -12.22
CA LYS A 195 1.53 -14.09 -13.48
C LYS A 195 2.76 -14.65 -14.18
N HIS A 196 3.90 -13.95 -14.09
CA HIS A 196 5.17 -14.44 -14.63
C HIS A 196 5.70 -15.65 -13.86
N LEU A 197 5.62 -15.62 -12.53
CA LEU A 197 6.02 -16.73 -11.68
C LEU A 197 5.18 -17.97 -11.97
N ARG A 198 3.86 -17.84 -11.98
CA ARG A 198 2.93 -18.94 -12.30
C ARG A 198 3.19 -19.53 -13.69
N LYS A 199 3.49 -18.69 -14.68
CA LYS A 199 3.79 -19.15 -16.05
C LYS A 199 5.12 -19.90 -16.15
N GLN A 200 6.13 -19.51 -15.35
CA GLN A 200 7.45 -20.14 -15.36
C GLN A 200 7.58 -21.27 -14.33
N SER A 201 6.54 -21.49 -13.51
CA SER A 201 6.53 -22.32 -12.30
C SER A 201 7.48 -21.83 -11.20
N ARG A 202 8.73 -21.50 -11.55
CA ARG A 202 9.75 -20.88 -10.69
C ARG A 202 10.71 -20.06 -11.54
N PHE A 203 11.42 -19.12 -10.93
CA PHE A 203 12.49 -18.38 -11.59
C PHE A 203 13.85 -19.08 -11.42
N PRO A 204 14.72 -19.00 -12.44
CA PRO A 204 16.10 -19.43 -12.29
C PRO A 204 16.85 -18.46 -11.35
N GLU A 205 17.85 -18.96 -10.63
CA GLU A 205 18.57 -18.19 -9.60
C GLU A 205 19.08 -16.82 -10.05
N PRO A 206 19.69 -16.64 -11.25
CA PRO A 206 20.14 -15.32 -11.69
C PRO A 206 19.01 -14.29 -11.73
N ARG A 207 17.83 -14.68 -12.23
CA ARG A 207 16.66 -13.80 -12.31
C ARG A 207 16.08 -13.53 -10.93
N ALA A 208 15.96 -14.57 -10.09
CA ALA A 208 15.47 -14.41 -8.73
C ALA A 208 16.38 -13.46 -7.92
N ALA A 209 17.70 -13.61 -8.02
CA ALA A 209 18.67 -12.75 -7.35
C ALA A 209 18.55 -11.29 -7.81
N GLN A 210 18.40 -11.04 -9.12
CA GLN A 210 18.17 -9.68 -9.66
C GLN A 210 16.89 -9.05 -9.10
N TYR A 211 15.79 -9.80 -9.01
CA TYR A 211 14.55 -9.30 -8.41
C TYR A 211 14.69 -9.04 -6.92
N ILE A 212 15.35 -9.93 -6.17
CA ILE A 212 15.60 -9.71 -4.74
C ILE A 212 16.51 -8.51 -4.49
N ALA A 213 17.51 -8.26 -5.34
CA ALA A 213 18.34 -7.07 -5.26
C ALA A 213 17.51 -5.79 -5.50
N GLN A 214 16.65 -5.78 -6.53
CA GLN A 214 15.74 -4.66 -6.82
C GLN A 214 14.74 -4.42 -5.68
N MET A 215 14.16 -5.49 -5.11
CA MET A 215 13.28 -5.40 -3.95
C MET A 215 14.00 -4.82 -2.73
N THR A 216 15.21 -5.30 -2.47
CA THR A 216 16.03 -4.83 -1.33
C THR A 216 16.32 -3.34 -1.45
N SER A 217 16.70 -2.87 -2.65
CA SER A 217 16.93 -1.45 -2.94
C SER A 217 15.68 -0.61 -2.69
N ALA A 218 14.51 -1.07 -3.17
CA ALA A 218 13.23 -0.41 -2.93
C ALA A 218 12.87 -0.35 -1.43
N LEU A 219 13.04 -1.45 -0.70
CA LEU A 219 12.75 -1.52 0.73
C LEU A 219 13.68 -0.61 1.54
N GLN A 220 14.98 -0.55 1.21
CA GLN A 220 15.91 0.41 1.83
C GLN A 220 15.43 1.84 1.63
N TYR A 221 14.99 2.20 0.42
CA TYR A 221 14.44 3.51 0.13
C TYR A 221 13.19 3.81 0.97
N LEU A 222 12.24 2.86 1.03
CA LEU A 222 11.02 3.00 1.83
C LEU A 222 11.33 3.17 3.32
N HIS A 223 12.23 2.34 3.87
CA HIS A 223 12.59 2.37 5.29
C HIS A 223 13.32 3.67 5.65
N ARG A 224 14.16 4.24 4.76
CA ARG A 224 14.77 5.57 4.94
C ARG A 224 13.74 6.70 4.96
N LYS A 225 12.60 6.51 4.28
CA LYS A 225 11.44 7.41 4.30
C LYS A 225 10.47 7.10 5.45
N ASN A 226 10.84 6.25 6.40
CA ASN A 226 9.99 5.75 7.48
C ASN A 226 8.69 5.11 6.97
N VAL A 227 8.72 4.49 5.80
CA VAL A 227 7.59 3.75 5.22
C VAL A 227 7.84 2.26 5.37
N ILE A 228 6.90 1.55 5.99
CA ILE A 228 6.88 0.09 6.07
C ILE A 228 5.78 -0.41 5.13
N HIS A 229 6.08 -1.37 4.25
CA HIS A 229 5.13 -1.79 3.22
C HIS A 229 4.03 -2.72 3.77
N ARG A 230 4.43 -3.77 4.50
CA ARG A 230 3.57 -4.75 5.20
C ARG A 230 2.74 -5.72 4.35
N ASP A 231 2.66 -5.54 3.04
CA ASP A 231 1.96 -6.48 2.13
C ASP A 231 2.82 -6.83 0.92
N ILE A 232 4.08 -7.21 1.16
CA ILE A 232 5.01 -7.64 0.10
C ILE A 232 4.65 -9.06 -0.33
N LYS A 233 4.23 -9.20 -1.60
CA LYS A 233 3.89 -10.46 -2.27
C LYS A 233 3.90 -10.29 -3.79
N PRO A 234 4.02 -11.36 -4.60
CA PRO A 234 4.11 -11.26 -6.05
C PRO A 234 2.96 -10.52 -6.74
N GLU A 235 1.76 -10.52 -6.18
CA GLU A 235 0.57 -9.84 -6.72
C GLU A 235 0.67 -8.32 -6.61
N ASN A 236 1.38 -7.84 -5.57
CA ASN A 236 1.61 -6.42 -5.34
C ASN A 236 2.91 -5.93 -6.00
N ILE A 237 3.60 -6.78 -6.77
CA ILE A 237 4.80 -6.41 -7.52
C ILE A 237 4.46 -6.43 -9.00
N LEU A 238 4.63 -5.30 -9.67
CA LEU A 238 4.45 -5.18 -11.12
C LEU A 238 5.79 -5.21 -11.83
N MET A 239 5.76 -5.36 -13.16
CA MET A 239 6.95 -5.36 -14.01
C MET A 239 6.86 -4.27 -15.08
N GLY A 240 7.89 -3.43 -15.11
CA GLY A 240 8.04 -2.36 -16.07
C GLY A 240 8.43 -2.85 -17.47
N ILE A 241 8.63 -1.90 -18.37
CA ILE A 241 8.89 -2.17 -19.80
C ILE A 241 10.20 -2.93 -20.02
N HIS A 242 11.23 -2.66 -19.22
CA HIS A 242 12.55 -3.28 -19.34
C HIS A 242 12.68 -4.57 -18.52
N GLY A 243 11.63 -4.96 -17.79
CA GLY A 243 11.65 -6.14 -16.92
C GLY A 243 12.09 -5.84 -15.49
N GLU A 244 12.27 -4.58 -15.14
CA GLU A 244 12.46 -4.13 -13.78
C GLU A 244 11.17 -4.28 -12.96
N ILE A 245 11.30 -4.68 -11.70
CA ILE A 245 10.15 -4.83 -10.81
C ILE A 245 9.78 -3.50 -10.18
N LYS A 246 8.50 -3.33 -9.85
CA LYS A 246 7.93 -2.13 -9.23
C LYS A 246 6.98 -2.52 -8.11
N ILE A 247 7.33 -2.17 -6.88
CA ILE A 247 6.44 -2.33 -5.72
C ILE A 247 5.21 -1.45 -5.93
N SER A 248 4.03 -2.02 -5.72
CA SER A 248 2.74 -1.35 -5.84
C SER A 248 1.85 -1.68 -4.62
N ASP A 249 0.68 -1.04 -4.56
CA ASP A 249 -0.31 -1.20 -3.49
C ASP A 249 0.19 -0.83 -2.08
N PHE A 250 0.28 0.49 -1.85
CA PHE A 250 0.64 1.07 -0.56
C PHE A 250 -0.55 1.18 0.41
N GLY A 251 -1.68 0.52 0.12
CA GLY A 251 -2.88 0.61 0.95
C GLY A 251 -2.65 0.11 2.39
N TRP A 252 -1.76 -0.86 2.57
CA TRP A 252 -1.36 -1.35 3.89
C TRP A 252 -0.09 -0.70 4.42
N SER A 253 0.54 0.20 3.67
CA SER A 253 1.74 0.87 4.12
C SER A 253 1.44 1.87 5.24
N VAL A 254 2.47 2.21 6.02
CA VAL A 254 2.37 3.19 7.11
C VAL A 254 3.59 4.10 7.12
N HIS A 255 3.39 5.39 7.39
CA HIS A 255 4.45 6.30 7.78
C HIS A 255 4.65 6.15 9.29
N ALA A 256 5.82 5.66 9.71
CA ALA A 256 6.12 5.36 11.11
C ALA A 256 7.27 6.23 11.65
N PRO A 257 7.09 7.55 11.79
CA PRO A 257 7.98 8.35 12.61
C PRO A 257 7.68 8.03 14.09
N GLY A 258 8.33 6.98 14.60
CA GLY A 258 8.46 6.77 16.05
C GLY A 258 7.35 6.05 16.83
N ASN A 259 6.40 5.29 16.25
CA ASN A 259 5.51 4.45 17.10
C ASN A 259 4.80 3.24 16.45
N ARG A 260 5.22 2.04 16.88
CA ARG A 260 4.51 0.91 17.52
C ARG A 260 2.98 0.71 17.27
N ARG A 261 2.52 -0.39 16.62
CA ARG A 261 1.08 -0.82 16.55
C ARG A 261 0.81 -2.33 16.37
N THR A 262 -0.48 -2.75 16.46
CA THR A 262 -1.01 -4.14 16.59
C THR A 262 -1.97 -4.65 15.46
N THR A 263 -2.17 -3.93 14.36
CA THR A 263 -3.15 -4.32 13.29
C THR A 263 -2.71 -5.53 12.43
N PHE A 264 -3.58 -6.54 12.30
CA PHE A 264 -3.41 -7.74 11.45
C PHE A 264 -3.68 -7.43 9.96
N CYS A 265 -2.69 -7.56 9.08
CA CYS A 265 -2.79 -7.29 7.63
C CYS A 265 -1.82 -8.21 6.85
N GLY A 266 -2.27 -8.86 5.76
CA GLY A 266 -1.43 -9.63 4.83
C GLY A 266 -2.09 -10.92 4.28
N THR A 267 -1.50 -11.53 3.25
CA THR A 267 -1.76 -12.93 2.88
C THR A 267 -1.05 -13.83 3.90
N LEU A 268 -1.75 -14.83 4.49
CA LEU A 268 -1.25 -15.61 5.63
C LEU A 268 0.19 -16.11 5.45
N ASP A 269 0.52 -16.55 4.23
CA ASP A 269 1.81 -17.16 3.88
C ASP A 269 3.02 -16.20 3.96
N TYR A 270 2.78 -14.89 3.96
CA TYR A 270 3.83 -13.85 4.06
C TYR A 270 3.89 -13.20 5.44
N LEU A 271 2.98 -13.59 6.35
CA LEU A 271 2.94 -13.01 7.69
C LEU A 271 4.14 -13.51 8.51
N PRO A 272 4.85 -12.60 9.20
CA PRO A 272 5.92 -12.97 10.10
C PRO A 272 5.39 -13.55 11.43
N PRO A 273 6.22 -14.29 12.18
CA PRO A 273 5.84 -14.95 13.44
C PRO A 273 5.21 -14.03 14.49
N GLU A 274 5.75 -12.81 14.61
CA GLU A 274 5.26 -11.78 15.54
C GLU A 274 3.85 -11.27 15.19
N MET A 275 3.40 -11.40 13.93
CA MET A 275 2.05 -11.02 13.52
C MET A 275 1.04 -12.16 13.70
N VAL A 276 1.48 -13.42 13.64
CA VAL A 276 0.60 -14.59 13.83
C VAL A 276 0.48 -14.99 15.31
N ASN A 277 1.47 -14.68 16.15
CA ASN A 277 1.41 -14.94 17.58
C ASN A 277 1.62 -13.66 18.40
N PRO A 278 0.54 -12.92 18.72
CA PRO A 278 0.63 -11.68 19.50
C PRO A 278 1.20 -11.87 20.90
N LYS A 279 1.24 -13.11 21.43
CA LYS A 279 1.80 -13.43 22.75
C LYS A 279 3.34 -13.47 22.75
N ILE A 280 3.98 -13.54 21.59
CA ILE A 280 5.45 -13.55 21.45
C ILE A 280 6.03 -12.13 21.47
N SER A 281 5.20 -11.08 21.42
CA SER A 281 5.73 -9.72 21.28
C SER A 281 5.04 -8.67 22.15
N ASP A 282 5.75 -8.24 23.20
CA ASP A 282 5.74 -6.82 23.64
C ASP A 282 6.34 -5.90 22.55
N TYR A 283 6.92 -6.48 21.50
CA TYR A 283 7.49 -5.81 20.33
C TYR A 283 6.40 -5.42 19.33
N ALA A 284 6.00 -4.17 19.40
CA ALA A 284 5.22 -3.57 18.33
C ALA A 284 5.97 -3.67 16.98
N TYR A 285 5.23 -3.95 15.90
CA TYR A 285 5.79 -4.24 14.57
C TYR A 285 6.75 -3.14 14.08
N ASP A 286 7.96 -3.54 13.67
CA ASP A 286 8.98 -2.66 13.08
C ASP A 286 9.20 -3.04 11.60
N ARG A 287 9.98 -2.24 10.87
CA ARG A 287 10.38 -2.44 9.46
C ARG A 287 10.93 -3.83 9.11
N ARG A 288 11.30 -4.61 10.13
CA ARG A 288 11.77 -6.01 10.05
C ARG A 288 10.71 -6.99 9.55
N VAL A 289 9.42 -6.61 9.55
CA VAL A 289 8.38 -7.42 8.89
C VAL A 289 8.61 -7.54 7.38
N ASP A 290 9.09 -6.47 6.73
CA ASP A 290 9.37 -6.49 5.29
C ASP A 290 10.59 -7.39 4.97
N LEU A 291 11.52 -7.59 5.92
CA LEU A 291 12.66 -8.52 5.77
C LEU A 291 12.18 -9.97 5.76
N TRP A 292 11.21 -10.32 6.60
CA TRP A 292 10.59 -11.65 6.56
C TRP A 292 9.90 -11.89 5.23
N SER A 293 9.05 -10.95 4.79
CA SER A 293 8.34 -11.08 3.51
C SER A 293 9.31 -11.14 2.32
N LEU A 294 10.46 -10.47 2.39
CA LEU A 294 11.54 -10.60 1.40
C LEU A 294 12.13 -12.02 1.37
N GLY A 295 12.29 -12.67 2.52
CA GLY A 295 12.72 -14.06 2.62
C GLY A 295 11.69 -15.05 2.06
N VAL A 296 10.41 -14.83 2.35
CA VAL A 296 9.30 -15.61 1.78
C VAL A 296 9.30 -15.49 0.25
N LEU A 297 9.44 -14.25 -0.25
CA LEU A 297 9.49 -13.97 -1.69
C LEU A 297 10.71 -14.62 -2.37
N ALA A 298 11.88 -14.61 -1.73
CA ALA A 298 13.08 -15.26 -2.24
C ALA A 298 12.90 -16.78 -2.37
N TYR A 299 12.30 -17.42 -1.37
CA TYR A 299 11.95 -18.83 -1.42
C TYR A 299 10.97 -19.11 -2.56
N GLU A 300 9.87 -18.37 -2.62
CA GLU A 300 8.80 -18.59 -3.59
C GLU A 300 9.28 -18.39 -5.03
N PHE A 301 10.15 -17.42 -5.28
CA PHE A 301 10.77 -17.27 -6.60
C PHE A 301 11.55 -18.50 -7.04
N LEU A 302 12.21 -19.19 -6.10
CA LEU A 302 13.08 -20.34 -6.42
C LEU A 302 12.33 -21.67 -6.41
N VAL A 303 11.27 -21.77 -5.63
CA VAL A 303 10.52 -23.02 -5.42
C VAL A 303 9.21 -23.03 -6.20
N GLY A 304 8.55 -21.88 -6.35
CA GLY A 304 7.28 -21.71 -7.06
C GLY A 304 6.04 -21.65 -6.17
N GLU A 305 6.21 -21.93 -4.88
CA GLU A 305 5.20 -21.94 -3.83
C GLU A 305 5.77 -21.34 -2.54
N ALA A 306 4.90 -20.90 -1.63
CA ALA A 306 5.37 -20.27 -0.40
C ALA A 306 5.96 -21.30 0.59
N PRO A 307 6.98 -20.94 1.40
CA PRO A 307 7.71 -21.86 2.28
C PRO A 307 6.86 -22.54 3.35
N PHE A 308 5.73 -21.93 3.71
CA PHE A 308 4.84 -22.37 4.79
C PHE A 308 3.44 -22.74 4.29
N GLU A 309 3.24 -22.80 2.96
CA GLU A 309 1.93 -23.11 2.36
C GLU A 309 1.46 -24.50 2.83
N ASP A 310 0.26 -24.53 3.40
CA ASP A 310 -0.40 -25.70 3.97
C ASP A 310 -1.87 -25.37 4.27
N ASP A 311 -2.59 -26.21 5.03
CA ASP A 311 -3.85 -25.79 5.64
C ASP A 311 -3.64 -24.63 6.64
N MET A 312 -4.67 -23.79 6.85
CA MET A 312 -4.55 -22.56 7.65
C MET A 312 -3.95 -22.76 9.05
N VAL A 313 -4.25 -23.88 9.70
CA VAL A 313 -3.75 -24.17 11.06
C VAL A 313 -2.29 -24.59 10.99
N MET A 314 -1.93 -25.43 10.02
CA MET A 314 -0.54 -25.84 9.80
C MET A 314 0.33 -24.68 9.32
N THR A 315 -0.14 -23.83 8.39
CA THR A 315 0.58 -22.62 7.97
C THR A 315 0.93 -21.74 9.16
N HIS A 316 -0.04 -21.47 10.05
CA HIS A 316 0.19 -20.70 11.28
C HIS A 316 1.29 -21.32 12.15
N ARG A 317 1.17 -22.63 12.41
CA ARG A 317 2.15 -23.39 13.21
C ARG A 317 3.54 -23.37 12.58
N ARG A 318 3.62 -23.52 11.25
CA ARG A 318 4.89 -23.55 10.51
C ARG A 318 5.55 -22.18 10.51
N ILE A 319 4.79 -21.10 10.29
CA ILE A 319 5.28 -19.73 10.43
C ILE A 319 5.82 -19.51 11.84
N ALA A 320 5.05 -19.84 12.89
CA ALA A 320 5.43 -19.61 14.28
C ALA A 320 6.75 -20.29 14.69
N LYS A 321 7.13 -21.38 14.00
CA LYS A 321 8.37 -22.14 14.22
C LYS A 321 9.44 -21.90 13.15
N ALA A 322 9.16 -21.09 12.13
CA ALA A 322 9.94 -21.01 10.89
C ALA A 322 10.24 -22.39 10.28
N ASP A 323 9.25 -23.29 10.32
CA ASP A 323 9.34 -24.68 9.85
C ASP A 323 9.14 -24.77 8.32
N MET A 324 10.24 -24.53 7.61
CA MET A 324 10.33 -24.61 6.15
C MET A 324 11.27 -25.72 5.70
N ARG A 325 10.95 -26.35 4.57
CA ARG A 325 11.81 -27.33 3.91
C ARG A 325 12.31 -26.75 2.59
N VAL A 326 13.60 -26.44 2.50
CA VAL A 326 14.20 -25.98 1.24
C VAL A 326 14.53 -27.19 0.35
N PRO A 327 14.01 -27.28 -0.89
CA PRO A 327 14.30 -28.39 -1.79
C PRO A 327 15.79 -28.46 -2.19
N PRO A 328 16.32 -29.67 -2.47
CA PRO A 328 17.75 -29.86 -2.76
C PRO A 328 18.23 -29.22 -4.07
N PHE A 329 17.31 -28.82 -4.96
CA PHE A 329 17.66 -28.11 -6.20
C PHE A 329 17.98 -26.62 -5.97
N VAL A 330 17.69 -26.07 -4.80
CA VAL A 330 18.03 -24.69 -4.44
C VAL A 330 19.48 -24.68 -3.96
N SER A 331 20.31 -23.76 -4.46
CA SER A 331 21.71 -23.73 -4.08
C SER A 331 21.92 -23.47 -2.58
N ALA A 332 23.06 -23.91 -2.06
CA ALA A 332 23.44 -23.63 -0.67
C ALA A 332 23.50 -22.13 -0.37
N GLU A 333 23.97 -21.32 -1.34
CA GLU A 333 24.08 -19.86 -1.20
C GLU A 333 22.70 -19.19 -1.15
N ALA A 334 21.74 -19.64 -1.98
CA ALA A 334 20.36 -19.15 -1.91
C ALA A 334 19.68 -19.56 -0.60
N THR A 335 19.88 -20.83 -0.19
CA THR A 335 19.36 -21.39 1.05
C THR A 335 19.86 -20.61 2.27
N ASP A 336 21.13 -20.23 2.28
CA ASP A 336 21.74 -19.42 3.34
C ASP A 336 21.07 -18.04 3.45
N LEU A 337 20.84 -17.34 2.32
CA LEU A 337 20.13 -16.05 2.33
C LEU A 337 18.70 -16.20 2.90
N ILE A 338 17.95 -17.19 2.41
CA ILE A 338 16.57 -17.44 2.84
C ILE A 338 16.52 -17.69 4.35
N LYS A 339 17.41 -18.57 4.88
CA LYS A 339 17.47 -18.90 6.30
C LYS A 339 17.88 -17.71 7.17
N LYS A 340 18.73 -16.80 6.68
CA LYS A 340 19.11 -15.57 7.40
C LYS A 340 18.00 -14.51 7.41
N LEU A 341 17.07 -14.54 6.47
CA LEU A 341 15.89 -13.65 6.44
C LEU A 341 14.70 -14.23 7.24
N LEU A 342 14.45 -15.54 7.12
CA LEU A 342 13.35 -16.24 7.76
C LEU A 342 13.71 -16.73 9.17
N VAL A 343 14.11 -15.77 10.01
CA VAL A 343 14.42 -16.00 11.43
C VAL A 343 13.24 -15.53 12.29
N VAL A 344 12.87 -16.37 13.27
CA VAL A 344 11.74 -16.12 14.18
C VAL A 344 11.94 -14.80 14.93
N ASP A 345 13.09 -14.64 15.58
CA ASP A 345 13.47 -13.39 16.24
C ASP A 345 13.72 -12.29 15.19
N PRO A 346 12.90 -11.23 15.14
CA PRO A 346 13.08 -10.16 14.16
C PRO A 346 14.48 -9.53 14.22
N GLN A 347 15.05 -9.38 15.43
CA GLN A 347 16.35 -8.70 15.61
C GLN A 347 17.52 -9.45 14.98
N LYS A 348 17.37 -10.76 14.77
CA LYS A 348 18.38 -11.63 14.17
C LYS A 348 18.24 -11.76 12.66
N ARG A 349 17.22 -11.16 12.04
CA ARG A 349 17.05 -11.18 10.57
C ARG A 349 18.14 -10.36 9.91
N LEU A 350 18.63 -10.85 8.77
CA LEU A 350 19.65 -10.17 7.97
C LEU A 350 19.20 -8.76 7.57
N PRO A 351 19.93 -7.70 7.95
CA PRO A 351 19.61 -6.33 7.55
C PRO A 351 19.67 -6.15 6.04
N LEU A 352 18.83 -5.27 5.48
CA LEU A 352 18.78 -5.02 4.02
C LEU A 352 20.13 -4.59 3.43
N ASP A 353 20.95 -3.85 4.20
CA ASP A 353 22.30 -3.45 3.77
C ASP A 353 23.21 -4.67 3.55
N GLU A 354 23.04 -5.73 4.33
CA GLU A 354 23.79 -6.98 4.20
C GLU A 354 23.22 -7.91 3.13
N VAL A 355 21.91 -7.85 2.85
CA VAL A 355 21.29 -8.62 1.76
C VAL A 355 21.95 -8.32 0.41
N LEU A 356 22.20 -7.04 0.08
CA LEU A 356 22.86 -6.67 -1.18
C LEU A 356 24.33 -7.14 -1.24
N ARG A 357 24.97 -7.37 -0.10
CA ARG A 357 26.34 -7.89 0.01
C ARG A 357 26.40 -9.41 0.11
N HIS A 358 25.25 -10.08 0.20
CA HIS A 358 25.19 -11.53 0.35
C HIS A 358 25.86 -12.23 -0.83
N PRO A 359 26.67 -13.29 -0.60
CA PRO A 359 27.39 -13.99 -1.68
C PRO A 359 26.50 -14.39 -2.86
N TRP A 360 25.30 -14.90 -2.58
CA TRP A 360 24.32 -15.26 -3.60
C TRP A 360 23.90 -14.08 -4.50
N ILE A 361 23.60 -12.92 -3.90
CA ILE A 361 23.21 -11.71 -4.65
C ILE A 361 24.40 -11.18 -5.46
N VAL A 362 25.58 -11.09 -4.83
CA VAL A 362 26.82 -10.64 -5.46
C VAL A 362 27.18 -11.50 -6.67
N LYS A 363 27.08 -12.83 -6.55
CA LYS A 363 27.41 -13.80 -7.60
C LYS A 363 26.62 -13.56 -8.89
N PHE A 364 25.34 -13.21 -8.77
CA PHE A 364 24.44 -13.07 -9.92
C PHE A 364 24.23 -11.62 -10.37
N CYS A 365 24.37 -10.62 -9.51
CA CYS A 365 24.07 -9.22 -9.84
C CYS A 365 25.32 -8.40 -10.24
N ARG A 366 26.54 -8.77 -9.83
CA ARG A 366 27.76 -8.02 -10.19
C ARG A 366 28.31 -8.33 -11.59
N LYS A 367 27.79 -9.33 -12.29
CA LYS A 367 28.27 -9.68 -13.64
C LYS A 367 27.83 -8.69 -14.73
N ASP A 368 26.83 -7.86 -14.46
CA ASP A 368 26.30 -6.91 -15.45
C ASP A 368 27.18 -5.65 -15.62
N GLU A 369 27.97 -5.25 -14.61
CA GLU A 369 28.91 -4.12 -14.73
C GLU A 369 30.08 -4.40 -15.67
N LYS A 370 30.56 -5.66 -15.72
CA LYS A 370 31.65 -6.04 -16.63
C LYS A 370 31.19 -6.19 -18.09
N ALA A 371 29.91 -6.44 -18.32
CA ALA A 371 29.32 -6.48 -19.67
C ALA A 371 29.07 -5.07 -20.22
N ALA A 372 28.63 -4.12 -19.38
CA ALA A 372 28.41 -2.73 -19.77
C ALA A 372 29.71 -1.96 -20.12
N ASN A 373 30.86 -2.40 -19.61
CA ASN A 373 32.18 -1.80 -19.90
C ASN A 373 32.93 -2.43 -21.09
N ARG A 374 32.32 -3.38 -21.81
CA ARG A 374 32.86 -3.80 -23.11
C ARG A 374 32.38 -2.80 -24.16
N LYS A 375 33.23 -1.80 -24.47
CA LYS A 375 33.06 -0.96 -25.66
C LYS A 375 32.85 -1.87 -26.89
N PRO A 376 31.88 -1.58 -27.78
CA PRO A 376 31.83 -2.26 -29.05
C PRO A 376 33.12 -1.95 -29.81
N SER A 377 33.83 -3.02 -30.18
CA SER A 377 35.02 -3.01 -31.04
C SER A 377 34.65 -2.70 -32.48
#